data_AF-A0A2R4P858-F1
#
_entry.id   AF-A0A2R4P858-F1
#
_cell.length_a   1.000
_cell.length_b   1.000
_cell.length_c   1.000
_cell.angle_alpha   90.00
_cell.angle_beta   90.00
_cell.angle_gamma   90.00
#
_symmetry.space_group_name_H-M   'P 1'
#
loop_
_entity.id
_entity.type
_entity.pdbx_description
1 polymer ?
#
loop_
_entity_poly.entity_id
_entity_poly.type
_entity_poly.pdbx_seq_one_letter_code
_entity_poly.pdbx_strand_id
1 'polypeptide(L)'
;FAQLSHLQCLRLSHNCISQAVNGSQFLPLTGLQVLDLSHNKLDLYHEHSFTELPRLEALDLSYNSQPFGMQGVGHNFSFVAHLRTLRHLSLA
;
A
#
# COMPACT_ATOMS: atom_id res chain seq x y z
N PHE A 1 9.60 -10.10 6.22
CA PHE A 1 8.86 -11.12 5.45
C PHE A 1 9.75 -12.11 4.66
N ALA A 2 11.02 -12.33 5.03
CA ALA A 2 12.03 -12.96 4.16
C ALA A 2 11.71 -14.38 3.64
N GLN A 3 10.90 -15.16 4.35
CA GLN A 3 10.56 -16.55 3.99
C GLN A 3 9.10 -16.73 3.53
N LEU A 4 8.41 -15.63 3.21
CA LEU A 4 6.98 -15.61 2.89
C LEU A 4 6.71 -15.26 1.42
N SER A 5 7.62 -15.60 0.51
CA SER A 5 7.50 -15.29 -0.93
C SER A 5 6.28 -15.92 -1.60
N HIS A 6 5.77 -17.04 -1.06
CA HIS A 6 4.56 -17.72 -1.56
C HIS A 6 3.24 -17.14 -1.05
N LEU A 7 3.28 -16.16 -0.14
CA LEU A 7 2.10 -15.58 0.48
C LEU A 7 1.31 -14.77 -0.56
N GLN A 8 0.01 -15.07 -0.70
CA GLN A 8 -0.86 -14.44 -1.71
C GLN A 8 -1.76 -13.34 -1.14
N CYS A 9 -2.16 -13.46 0.13
CA CYS A 9 -3.02 -12.50 0.80
C CYS A 9 -2.42 -12.11 2.15
N LEU A 10 -2.20 -10.81 2.34
CA LEU A 10 -1.71 -10.23 3.58
C LEU A 10 -2.72 -9.19 4.07
N ARG A 11 -3.18 -9.35 5.31
CA ARG A 11 -4.02 -8.37 6.00
C ARG A 11 -3.25 -7.76 7.15
N LEU A 12 -3.06 -6.45 7.08
CA LEU A 12 -2.48 -5.59 8.09
C LEU A 12 -3.44 -4.45 8.45
N SER A 13 -4.74 -4.65 8.22
CA SER A 13 -5.76 -3.68 8.56
C SER A 13 -5.90 -3.48 10.07
N HIS A 14 -6.43 -2.33 10.48
CA HIS A 14 -6.60 -1.93 11.89
C HIS A 14 -5.29 -1.96 12.69
N ASN A 15 -4.21 -1.50 12.09
CA ASN A 15 -2.95 -1.28 12.77
C ASN A 15 -2.67 0.22 12.91
N CYS A 16 -1.53 0.56 13.51
CA CYS A 16 -1.08 1.94 13.67
C CYS A 16 0.05 2.28 12.69
N ILE A 17 0.05 1.71 11.48
CA ILE A 17 1.13 1.93 10.51
C ILE A 17 1.04 3.37 10.01
N SER A 18 2.03 4.19 10.37
CA SER A 18 2.10 5.63 10.05
C SER A 18 3.28 5.97 9.14
N GLN A 19 3.62 5.05 8.24
CA GLN A 19 4.80 5.15 7.39
C GLN A 19 4.48 5.79 6.05
N ALA A 20 5.41 6.60 5.52
CA ALA A 20 5.45 6.96 4.11
C ALA A 20 6.01 5.76 3.33
N VAL A 21 5.11 4.95 2.76
CA VAL A 21 5.48 3.80 1.93
C VAL A 21 6.20 4.29 0.68
N ASN A 22 7.23 3.55 0.25
CA ASN A 22 8.14 4.03 -0.79
C ASN A 22 8.65 2.96 -1.76
N GLY A 23 8.14 1.73 -1.66
CA GLY A 23 8.53 0.65 -2.57
C GLY A 23 9.55 -0.34 -2.00
N SER A 24 9.79 -0.35 -0.69
CA SER A 24 10.79 -1.24 -0.06
C SER A 24 10.24 -2.12 1.07
N GLN A 25 9.01 -1.87 1.52
CA GLN A 25 8.45 -2.47 2.73
C GLN A 25 8.12 -3.95 2.52
N PHE A 26 7.78 -4.34 1.29
CA PHE A 26 7.26 -5.67 0.99
C PHE A 26 8.13 -6.47 -0.01
N LEU A 27 9.40 -6.09 -0.19
CA LEU A 27 10.32 -6.69 -1.17
C LEU A 27 10.30 -8.24 -1.24
N PRO A 28 10.24 -8.98 -0.11
CA PRO A 28 10.21 -10.45 -0.18
C PRO A 28 8.89 -11.07 -0.67
N LEU A 29 7.79 -10.31 -0.70
CA LEU A 29 6.42 -10.80 -0.95
C LEU A 29 6.09 -10.85 -2.45
N THR A 30 6.95 -11.48 -3.24
CA THR A 30 6.84 -11.51 -4.71
C THR A 30 5.60 -12.26 -5.23
N GLY A 31 4.99 -13.12 -4.41
CA GLY A 31 3.75 -13.83 -4.71
C GLY A 31 2.46 -13.10 -4.33
N LEU A 32 2.54 -11.92 -3.70
CA LEU A 32 1.38 -11.25 -3.10
C LEU A 32 0.43 -10.70 -4.17
N GLN A 33 -0.86 -10.99 -4.00
CA GLN A 33 -1.94 -10.56 -4.87
C GLN A 33 -2.93 -9.63 -4.16
N VAL A 34 -3.14 -9.84 -2.86
CA VAL A 34 -4.07 -9.04 -2.05
C VAL A 34 -3.33 -8.46 -0.86
N LEU A 35 -3.36 -7.13 -0.74
CA LEU A 35 -2.83 -6.40 0.39
C LEU A 35 -3.92 -5.51 0.98
N ASP A 36 -4.29 -5.78 2.23
CA ASP A 36 -5.20 -4.96 3.00
C ASP A 36 -4.42 -4.16 4.05
N LEU A 37 -4.38 -2.85 3.86
CA LEU A 37 -3.79 -1.86 4.77
C LEU A 37 -4.85 -0.86 5.24
N SER A 38 -6.13 -1.24 5.17
CA SER A 38 -7.23 -0.38 5.63
C SER A 38 -7.12 -0.04 7.11
N HIS A 39 -7.70 1.08 7.53
CA HIS A 39 -7.67 1.52 8.94
C HIS A 39 -6.24 1.64 9.49
N ASN A 40 -5.37 2.36 8.79
CA ASN A 40 -4.02 2.71 9.22
C ASN A 40 -3.83 4.24 9.13
N LYS A 41 -2.58 4.71 9.11
CA LYS A 41 -2.21 6.14 9.05
C LYS A 41 -1.16 6.39 7.96
N LEU A 42 -1.24 5.66 6.85
CA LEU A 42 -0.25 5.71 5.78
C LEU A 42 -0.20 7.09 5.13
N ASP A 43 1.01 7.59 4.93
CA ASP A 43 1.25 8.78 4.12
C ASP A 43 1.56 8.35 2.67
N LEU A 44 0.69 8.76 1.75
CA LEU A 44 0.83 8.47 0.33
C LEU A 44 1.53 9.63 -0.35
N TYR A 45 2.86 9.54 -0.46
CA TYR A 45 3.69 10.62 -1.01
C TYR A 45 4.65 10.15 -2.11
N HIS A 46 5.17 8.93 -2.00
CA HIS A 46 6.16 8.42 -2.95
C HIS A 46 5.52 7.77 -4.18
N GLU A 47 6.01 8.11 -5.37
CA GLU A 47 5.53 7.55 -6.64
C GLU A 47 5.81 6.05 -6.81
N HIS A 48 6.77 5.50 -6.05
CA HIS A 48 7.18 4.09 -6.11
C HIS A 48 6.48 3.21 -5.07
N SER A 49 5.50 3.75 -4.33
CA SER A 49 4.74 2.98 -3.34
C SER A 49 4.14 1.72 -3.94
N PHE A 50 4.38 0.58 -3.29
CA PHE A 50 3.87 -0.75 -3.66
C PHE A 50 4.39 -1.33 -4.99
N THR A 51 5.33 -0.66 -5.66
CA THR A 51 5.90 -1.13 -6.94
C THR A 51 6.76 -2.38 -6.80
N GLU A 52 7.17 -2.74 -5.58
CA GLU A 52 7.90 -3.97 -5.27
C GLU A 52 7.02 -5.23 -5.30
N LEU A 53 5.70 -5.08 -5.47
CA LEU A 53 4.74 -6.17 -5.49
C LEU A 53 4.30 -6.49 -6.93
N PRO A 54 5.04 -7.34 -7.67
CA PRO A 54 4.85 -7.52 -9.12
C PRO A 54 3.56 -8.26 -9.50
N ARG A 55 2.83 -8.79 -8.52
CA ARG A 55 1.60 -9.58 -8.71
C ARG A 55 0.40 -8.99 -8.00
N LEU A 56 0.51 -7.75 -7.49
CA LEU A 56 -0.56 -7.14 -6.70
C LEU A 56 -1.79 -6.86 -7.58
N GLU A 57 -2.93 -7.46 -7.23
CA GLU A 57 -4.20 -7.31 -7.95
C GLU A 57 -5.22 -6.49 -7.15
N ALA A 58 -5.20 -6.59 -5.83
CA ALA A 58 -6.11 -5.87 -4.95
C ALA A 58 -5.34 -5.16 -3.83
N LEU A 59 -5.59 -3.86 -3.69
CA LEU A 59 -5.00 -3.01 -2.68
C LEU A 59 -6.10 -2.23 -1.96
N ASP A 60 -6.21 -2.43 -0.65
CA ASP A 60 -7.12 -1.66 0.20
C ASP A 60 -6.34 -0.66 1.06
N LEU A 61 -6.55 0.63 0.79
CA LEU A 61 -6.01 1.76 1.56
C LEU A 61 -7.14 2.58 2.22
N SER A 62 -8.37 2.06 2.27
CA SER A 62 -9.49 2.75 2.90
C SER A 62 -9.19 3.11 4.35
N TYR A 63 -9.82 4.18 4.85
CA TYR A 63 -9.61 4.63 6.24
C TYR A 63 -8.14 4.93 6.61
N ASN A 64 -7.32 5.43 5.67
CA ASN A 64 -6.01 6.04 5.92
C ASN A 64 -6.09 7.58 5.93
N SER A 65 -7.20 8.16 6.40
CA SER A 65 -7.52 9.58 6.26
C SER A 65 -6.73 10.53 7.17
N GLN A 66 -6.07 10.01 8.21
CA GLN A 66 -5.44 10.85 9.23
C GLN A 66 -4.33 11.77 8.69
N PRO A 67 -3.44 11.35 7.77
CA PRO A 67 -2.50 12.26 7.10
C PRO A 67 -3.19 13.29 6.19
N PHE A 68 -4.26 12.91 5.49
CA PHE A 68 -5.01 13.80 4.57
C PHE A 68 -5.73 14.96 5.28
N GLY A 69 -5.92 14.88 6.60
CA GLY A 69 -6.46 15.97 7.40
C GLY A 69 -5.45 17.07 7.74
N MET A 70 -4.16 16.88 7.45
CA MET A 70 -3.12 17.85 7.77
C MET A 70 -3.14 19.03 6.80
N GLN A 71 -3.53 20.21 7.29
CA GLN A 71 -3.57 21.42 6.48
C GLN A 71 -2.17 21.82 5.98
N GLY A 72 -2.07 22.11 4.68
CA GLY A 72 -0.82 22.53 4.05
C GLY A 72 0.13 21.40 3.67
N VAL A 73 -0.24 20.13 3.92
CA VAL A 73 0.51 18.95 3.49
C VAL A 73 -0.14 18.36 2.24
N GLY A 74 0.66 18.12 1.20
CA GLY A 74 0.22 17.48 -0.03
C GLY A 74 0.45 15.98 -0.01
N HIS A 75 -0.33 15.24 -0.81
CA HIS A 75 -0.20 13.80 -1.01
C HIS A 75 -0.15 13.49 -2.51
N ASN A 76 0.39 12.34 -2.87
CA ASN A 76 0.65 11.95 -4.24
C ASN A 76 0.13 10.54 -4.54
N PHE A 77 -0.78 10.45 -5.49
CA PHE A 77 -1.38 9.20 -5.96
C PHE A 77 -0.76 8.69 -7.28
N SER A 78 0.35 9.29 -7.76
CA SER A 78 1.01 8.87 -9.00
C SER A 78 1.49 7.42 -8.97
N PHE A 79 1.66 6.83 -7.79
CA PHE A 79 2.03 5.43 -7.64
C PHE A 79 1.05 4.47 -8.32
N VAL A 80 -0.24 4.84 -8.39
CA VAL A 80 -1.28 4.01 -9.02
C VAL A 80 -0.94 3.73 -10.50
N ALA A 81 -0.32 4.68 -11.20
CA ALA A 81 0.11 4.50 -12.59
C ALA A 81 1.22 3.45 -12.75
N HIS A 82 1.96 3.13 -11.68
CA HIS A 82 3.03 2.15 -11.69
C HIS A 82 2.56 0.73 -11.32
N LEU A 83 1.35 0.57 -10.77
CA LEU A 83 0.79 -0.72 -10.35
C LEU A 83 0.08 -1.43 -11.50
N ARG A 84 0.87 -1.96 -12.45
CA ARG A 84 0.38 -2.50 -13.74
C ARG A 84 -0.59 -3.68 -13.63
N THR A 85 -0.54 -4.44 -12.55
CA THR A 85 -1.40 -5.62 -12.33
C THR A 85 -2.65 -5.30 -11.52
N LEU A 86 -2.77 -4.09 -10.99
CA LEU A 86 -3.83 -3.71 -10.07
C LEU A 86 -5.19 -3.68 -10.77
N ARG A 87 -6.17 -4.31 -10.15
CA ARG A 87 -7.55 -4.43 -10.63
C ARG A 87 -8.55 -3.81 -9.66
N HIS A 88 -8.23 -3.86 -8.37
CA HIS A 88 -9.08 -3.34 -7.30
C HIS A 88 -8.26 -2.40 -6.41
N LEU A 89 -8.75 -1.17 -6.26
CA LEU A 89 -8.18 -0.16 -5.39
C LEU A 89 -9.30 0.46 -4.55
N SER A 90 -9.12 0.47 -3.24
CA SER A 90 -9.98 1.23 -2.32
C SER A 90 -9.17 2.35 -1.65
N LEU A 91 -9.71 3.57 -1.68
CA LEU A 91 -9.12 4.77 -1.05
C LEU A 91 -10.05 5.43 -0.02
N ALA A 92 -11.34 5.09 -0.01
CA ALA A 92 -12.37 5.72 0.82
C ALA A 92 -12.65 4.85 2.05
#